data_AF-A0A146MHK2-F1
#
_entry.id   AF-A0A146MHK2-F1
#
_cell.length_a   1.000
_cell.length_b   1.000
_cell.length_c   1.000
_cell.angle_alpha   90.00
_cell.angle_beta   90.00
_cell.angle_gamma   90.00
#
_symmetry.space_group_name_H-M   'P 1'
#
loop_
_entity.id
_entity.type
_entity.pdbx_description
1 polymer ?
#
loop_
_entity_poly.entity_id
_entity_poly.type
_entity_poly.pdbx_seq_one_letter_code
_entity_poly.pdbx_strand_id
1 'polypeptide(L)'
;VLPRLQIIRGRTLFKIAGAGATQEQQFALLVTLSKMHSLEMPSLRDILAGSVGIMNNYNLCHVKSINWTEIITGPKGQYVYKYNFTNPERECPACDKSCVAGCWGEGPHNCQQFSKINCSPQCDMGRCFGTQPRECCHLFCAGG
;
A
#
# COMPACT_ATOMS: atom_id res chain seq x y z
N VAL A 1 0.31 0.82 -14.52
CA VAL A 1 -0.72 -0.10 -13.96
C VAL A 1 -0.12 -1.48 -13.75
N LEU A 2 -0.29 -2.08 -12.58
CA LEU A 2 0.09 -3.46 -12.25
C LEU A 2 -1.17 -4.20 -11.77
N PRO A 3 -2.09 -4.58 -12.68
CA PRO A 3 -3.47 -4.92 -12.34
C PRO A 3 -3.61 -6.24 -11.58
N ARG A 4 -2.63 -7.13 -11.68
CA ARG A 4 -2.62 -8.47 -11.07
C ARG A 4 -1.53 -8.66 -10.02
N LEU A 5 -0.78 -7.61 -9.67
CA LEU A 5 0.20 -7.72 -8.59
C LEU A 5 -0.57 -7.83 -7.26
N GLN A 6 -0.44 -8.97 -6.59
CA GLN A 6 -1.16 -9.25 -5.34
C GLN A 6 -0.27 -9.19 -4.10
N ILE A 7 0.96 -9.72 -4.20
CA ILE A 7 1.84 -9.92 -3.05
C ILE A 7 3.26 -9.48 -3.39
N ILE A 8 3.86 -8.68 -2.51
CA ILE A 8 5.30 -8.41 -2.51
C ILE A 8 5.87 -9.10 -1.27
N ARG A 9 6.64 -10.17 -1.49
CA ARG A 9 7.16 -10.99 -0.37
C ARG A 9 8.27 -10.31 0.44
N GLY A 10 9.01 -9.37 -0.15
CA GLY A 10 10.08 -8.65 0.54
C GLY A 10 11.25 -9.53 1.01
N ARG A 11 11.55 -10.64 0.31
CA ARG A 11 12.70 -11.52 0.65
C ARG A 11 14.06 -10.79 0.51
N THR A 12 14.10 -9.81 -0.37
CA THR A 12 15.22 -8.90 -0.61
C THR A 12 14.69 -7.48 -0.63
N LEU A 13 15.34 -6.56 0.06
CA LEU A 13 14.86 -5.20 0.26
C LEU A 13 15.84 -4.17 -0.28
N PHE A 14 15.31 -3.07 -0.79
CA PHE A 14 16.08 -1.96 -1.31
C PHE A 14 16.51 -1.01 -0.19
N LYS A 15 17.77 -0.55 -0.23
CA LYS A 15 18.33 0.43 0.71
C LYS A 15 18.72 1.70 -0.06
N ILE A 16 18.35 2.87 0.48
CA ILE A 16 18.82 4.16 -0.05
C ILE A 16 20.12 4.51 0.67
N ALA A 17 21.23 4.59 -0.08
CA ALA A 17 22.50 5.06 0.46
C ALA A 17 22.48 6.59 0.70
N GLY A 18 23.04 7.05 1.82
CA GLY A 18 23.36 8.47 2.04
C GLY A 18 22.31 9.34 2.74
N ALA A 19 21.16 8.81 3.17
CA ALA A 19 20.12 9.60 3.84
C ALA A 19 20.25 9.63 5.38
N GLY A 20 21.44 9.94 5.93
CA GLY A 20 21.63 10.27 7.37
C GLY A 20 20.87 9.43 8.39
N ALA A 21 20.71 8.13 8.14
CA ALA A 21 19.63 7.36 8.74
C ALA A 21 20.08 6.69 10.05
N THR A 22 19.54 7.17 11.17
CA THR A 22 19.57 6.48 12.46
C THR A 22 18.79 5.15 12.46
N GLN A 23 18.15 4.77 11.34
CA GLN A 23 17.67 3.42 11.05
C GLN A 23 17.84 3.14 9.55
N GLU A 24 18.55 2.07 9.19
CA GLU A 24 18.61 1.57 7.81
C GLU A 24 17.20 1.15 7.33
N GLN A 25 16.39 2.09 6.86
CA GLN A 25 15.07 1.77 6.33
C GLN A 25 15.23 0.92 5.06
N GLN A 26 14.61 -0.26 5.06
CA GLN A 26 14.66 -1.21 3.95
C GLN A 26 13.28 -1.28 3.29
N PHE A 27 13.23 -1.11 1.98
CA PHE A 27 11.99 -0.96 1.23
C PHE A 27 11.69 -2.17 0.36
N ALA A 28 10.47 -2.70 0.46
CA ALA A 28 9.96 -3.70 -0.47
C ALA A 28 9.28 -3.08 -1.70
N LEU A 29 8.75 -1.87 -1.53
CA LEU A 29 8.24 -1.03 -2.59
C LEU A 29 8.85 0.36 -2.42
N LEU A 30 9.57 0.84 -3.43
CA LEU A 30 10.09 2.19 -3.48
C LEU A 30 9.70 2.83 -4.81
N VAL A 31 9.03 3.97 -4.73
CA VAL A 31 8.71 4.81 -5.89
C VAL A 31 9.31 6.17 -5.62
N THR A 32 10.33 6.52 -6.40
CA THR A 32 11.06 7.78 -6.22
C THR A 32 11.31 8.49 -7.55
N LEU A 33 11.25 9.82 -7.54
CA LEU A 33 11.59 10.68 -8.69
C LEU A 33 10.85 10.32 -10.00
N SER A 34 9.64 9.77 -9.89
CA SER A 34 8.81 9.40 -11.04
C SER A 34 7.91 10.56 -11.48
N LYS A 35 7.67 10.65 -12.79
CA LYS A 35 6.74 11.61 -13.42
C LYS A 35 5.34 11.04 -13.63
N MET A 36 5.09 9.80 -13.21
CA MET A 36 3.79 9.14 -13.39
C MET A 36 2.68 9.84 -12.58
N HIS A 37 1.46 9.79 -13.11
CA HIS A 37 0.28 10.38 -12.47
C HIS A 37 -0.42 9.43 -11.49
N SER A 38 -0.47 8.13 -11.81
CA SER A 38 -1.10 7.13 -10.96
C SER A 38 -0.18 5.91 -10.77
N LEU A 39 -0.30 5.28 -9.60
CA LEU A 39 0.32 3.98 -9.30
C LEU A 39 -0.79 2.96 -9.08
N GLU A 40 -1.33 2.43 -10.17
CA GLU A 40 -2.50 1.56 -10.08
C GLU A 40 -2.11 0.13 -9.73
N MET A 41 -2.48 -0.32 -8.52
CA MET A 41 -2.26 -1.67 -7.99
C MET A 41 -3.52 -2.22 -7.28
N PRO A 42 -4.70 -2.24 -7.94
CA PRO A 42 -5.98 -2.57 -7.31
C PRO A 42 -6.03 -3.96 -6.64
N SER A 43 -5.23 -4.89 -7.14
CA SER A 43 -5.14 -6.25 -6.62
C SER A 43 -4.11 -6.43 -5.50
N LEU A 44 -3.33 -5.40 -5.14
CA LEU A 44 -2.30 -5.52 -4.11
C LEU A 44 -2.96 -5.70 -2.74
N ARG A 45 -2.57 -6.76 -2.04
CA ARG A 45 -3.13 -7.13 -0.74
C ARG A 45 -2.08 -7.26 0.35
N ASP A 46 -0.86 -7.67 -0.01
CA ASP A 46 0.13 -8.02 1.01
C ASP A 46 1.55 -7.59 0.68
N ILE A 47 2.20 -6.95 1.65
CA ILE A 47 3.64 -6.74 1.71
C ILE A 47 4.16 -7.43 2.98
N LEU A 48 4.75 -8.61 2.79
CA LEU A 48 5.10 -9.52 3.90
C LEU A 48 6.33 -9.07 4.69
N ALA A 49 7.22 -8.30 4.09
CA ALA A 49 8.42 -7.77 4.73
C ALA A 49 8.86 -6.48 4.04
N GLY A 50 9.45 -5.56 4.80
CA GLY A 50 9.96 -4.29 4.29
C GLY A 50 8.96 -3.13 4.33
N SER A 51 9.49 -1.92 4.16
CA SER A 51 8.72 -0.67 4.15
C SER A 51 8.25 -0.31 2.74
N VAL A 52 7.29 0.62 2.68
CA VAL A 52 6.87 1.29 1.44
C VAL A 52 7.38 2.71 1.45
N GLY A 53 8.09 3.11 0.40
CA GLY A 53 8.62 4.45 0.23
C GLY A 53 8.03 5.12 -1.00
N ILE A 54 7.38 6.27 -0.84
CA ILE A 54 6.88 7.11 -1.93
C ILE A 54 7.54 8.48 -1.77
N MET A 55 8.53 8.78 -2.60
CA MET A 55 9.42 9.92 -2.38
C MET A 55 9.55 10.80 -3.63
N ASN A 56 9.31 12.09 -3.51
CA ASN A 56 9.59 13.09 -4.54
C ASN A 56 8.98 12.74 -5.91
N ASN A 57 7.72 12.27 -5.94
CA ASN A 57 6.96 12.04 -7.16
C ASN A 57 5.98 13.19 -7.36
N TYR A 58 6.35 14.17 -8.20
CA TYR A 58 5.64 15.45 -8.30
C TYR A 58 4.18 15.33 -8.80
N ASN A 59 3.91 14.40 -9.72
CA ASN A 59 2.60 14.23 -10.35
C ASN A 59 1.73 13.14 -9.71
N LEU A 60 2.26 12.40 -8.72
CA LEU A 60 1.63 11.17 -8.26
C LEU A 60 0.40 11.45 -7.39
N CYS A 61 -0.74 10.97 -7.85
CA CYS A 61 -2.03 11.10 -7.19
C CYS A 61 -2.48 9.82 -6.48
N HIS A 62 -3.51 9.96 -5.64
CA HIS A 62 -4.27 8.91 -4.92
C HIS A 62 -3.49 8.06 -3.89
N VAL A 63 -2.18 7.93 -4.00
CA VAL A 63 -1.36 7.07 -3.13
C VAL A 63 -1.43 7.42 -1.63
N LYS A 64 -1.73 8.69 -1.31
CA LYS A 64 -1.96 9.17 0.07
C LYS A 64 -3.32 8.73 0.64
N SER A 65 -4.28 8.37 -0.21
CA SER A 65 -5.58 7.83 0.20
C SER A 65 -5.50 6.35 0.59
N ILE A 66 -4.46 5.64 0.13
CA ILE A 66 -4.28 4.21 0.41
C ILE A 66 -3.98 4.00 1.89
N ASN A 67 -4.77 3.13 2.51
CA ASN A 67 -4.49 2.66 3.86
C ASN A 67 -3.38 1.61 3.82
N TRP A 68 -2.14 2.04 4.10
CA TRP A 68 -0.98 1.15 4.04
C TRP A 68 -0.92 0.12 5.18
N THR A 69 -1.62 0.33 6.29
CA THR A 69 -1.64 -0.65 7.41
C THR A 69 -2.45 -1.91 7.07
N GLU A 70 -3.39 -1.80 6.12
CA GLU A 70 -4.09 -2.92 5.50
C GLU A 70 -3.13 -3.81 4.68
N ILE A 71 -2.15 -3.21 4.01
CA ILE A 71 -1.29 -3.91 3.04
C ILE A 71 0.02 -4.40 3.68
N ILE A 72 0.65 -3.59 4.54
CA ILE A 72 1.91 -3.92 5.18
C ILE A 72 1.65 -4.88 6.35
N THR A 73 2.19 -6.09 6.24
CA THR A 73 2.09 -7.13 7.29
C THR A 73 3.40 -7.33 8.03
N GLY A 74 4.52 -7.10 7.35
CA GLY A 74 5.84 -7.35 7.92
C GLY A 74 6.10 -6.54 9.20
N PRO A 75 6.69 -7.16 10.25
CA PRO A 75 7.03 -6.47 11.47
C PRO A 75 8.01 -5.33 11.16
N LYS A 76 7.78 -4.15 11.76
CA LYS A 76 8.56 -2.91 11.53
C LYS A 76 8.45 -2.31 10.12
N GLY A 77 7.62 -2.87 9.24
CA GLY A 77 7.31 -2.23 7.95
C GLY A 77 6.60 -0.90 8.18
N GLN A 78 7.05 0.15 7.50
CA GLN A 78 6.45 1.48 7.61
C GLN A 78 6.13 2.05 6.23
N TYR A 79 5.14 2.93 6.19
CA TYR A 79 4.88 3.78 5.03
C TYR A 79 5.60 5.12 5.21
N VAL A 80 6.47 5.45 4.25
CA VAL A 80 7.23 6.69 4.23
C VAL A 80 6.83 7.48 2.99
N TYR A 81 6.23 8.64 3.21
CA TYR A 81 5.95 9.62 2.16
C TYR A 81 6.88 10.82 2.31
N LYS A 82 7.58 11.20 1.24
CA LYS A 82 8.40 12.41 1.20
C LYS A 82 8.06 13.23 -0.03
N TYR A 83 7.89 14.53 0.14
CA TYR A 83 7.66 15.48 -0.93
C TYR A 83 8.48 16.74 -0.63
N ASN A 84 9.64 16.85 -1.27
CA ASN A 84 10.60 17.93 -1.00
C ASN A 84 10.65 18.98 -2.13
N PHE A 85 9.56 19.15 -2.89
CA PHE A 85 9.46 20.22 -3.87
C PHE A 85 9.01 21.52 -3.23
N THR A 86 9.43 22.65 -3.79
CA THR A 86 9.02 23.99 -3.36
C THR A 86 7.55 24.28 -3.69
N ASN A 87 7.08 23.78 -4.84
CA ASN A 87 5.70 23.93 -5.27
C ASN A 87 4.78 23.00 -4.47
N PRO A 88 3.55 23.43 -4.12
CA PRO A 88 2.59 22.57 -3.44
C PRO A 88 2.28 21.31 -4.27
N GLU A 89 1.83 20.26 -3.59
CA GLU A 89 1.28 19.07 -4.25
C GLU A 89 0.13 19.48 -5.18
N ARG A 90 0.03 18.81 -6.33
CA ARG A 90 -1.06 19.06 -7.27
C ARG A 90 -2.40 18.65 -6.68
N GLU A 91 -3.44 19.37 -7.09
CA GLU A 91 -4.81 18.93 -6.85
C GLU A 91 -5.07 17.65 -7.66
N CYS A 92 -5.48 16.60 -6.97
CA CYS A 92 -5.73 15.29 -7.56
C CYS A 92 -7.22 15.04 -7.68
N PRO A 93 -7.67 14.33 -8.73
CA PRO A 93 -9.04 13.86 -8.81
C PRO A 93 -9.45 13.07 -7.56
N ALA A 94 -10.72 13.17 -7.19
CA ALA A 94 -11.26 12.38 -6.10
C ALA A 94 -11.34 10.89 -6.50
N CYS A 95 -11.35 10.01 -5.49
CA CYS A 95 -11.69 8.60 -5.71
C CYS A 95 -13.14 8.46 -6.19
N ASP A 96 -13.46 7.32 -6.80
CA ASP A 96 -14.84 7.01 -7.16
C ASP A 96 -15.74 6.99 -5.91
N LYS A 97 -16.99 7.40 -6.07
CA LYS A 97 -17.98 7.47 -4.97
C LYS A 97 -18.30 6.10 -4.38
N SER A 98 -18.06 5.02 -5.11
CA SER A 98 -18.24 3.66 -4.60
C SER A 98 -17.11 3.20 -3.68
N CYS A 99 -15.97 3.90 -3.64
CA CYS A 99 -14.85 3.51 -2.79
C CYS A 99 -15.18 3.80 -1.32
N VAL A 100 -15.09 2.77 -0.48
CA VAL A 100 -15.31 2.89 0.97
C VAL A 100 -14.18 3.67 1.66
N ALA A 101 -12.98 3.65 1.08
CA ALA A 101 -11.79 4.31 1.62
C ALA A 101 -10.90 4.82 0.48
N GLY A 102 -9.65 4.38 0.41
CA GLY A 102 -8.69 4.81 -0.60
C GLY A 102 -8.91 4.21 -1.99
N CYS A 103 -8.21 4.78 -2.97
CA CYS A 103 -8.15 4.26 -4.33
C CYS A 103 -6.73 4.39 -4.90
N TRP A 104 -6.41 3.58 -5.90
CA TRP A 104 -5.12 3.62 -6.60
C TRP A 104 -5.12 4.55 -7.82
N GLY A 105 -6.29 5.07 -8.19
CA GLY A 105 -6.57 5.82 -9.40
C GLY A 105 -8.06 6.11 -9.52
N GLU A 106 -8.47 6.71 -10.62
CA GLU A 106 -9.88 7.00 -10.89
C GLU A 106 -10.69 5.74 -11.23
N GLY A 107 -12.00 5.82 -11.00
CA GLY A 107 -12.96 4.76 -11.33
C GLY A 107 -13.08 3.64 -10.28
N PRO A 108 -14.20 2.90 -10.30
CA PRO A 108 -14.56 1.97 -9.22
C PRO A 108 -13.65 0.74 -9.14
N HIS A 109 -13.00 0.38 -10.25
CA HIS A 109 -12.05 -0.74 -10.31
C HIS A 109 -10.73 -0.46 -9.58
N ASN A 110 -10.46 0.81 -9.27
CA ASN A 110 -9.26 1.24 -8.54
C ASN A 110 -9.48 1.41 -7.04
N CYS A 111 -10.68 1.13 -6.51
CA CYS A 111 -10.91 1.15 -5.08
C CYS A 111 -9.99 0.16 -4.36
N GLN A 112 -9.40 0.60 -3.24
CA GLN A 112 -8.64 -0.27 -2.35
C GLN A 112 -9.60 -1.32 -1.77
N GLN A 113 -9.19 -2.58 -1.81
CA GLN A 113 -9.93 -3.66 -1.14
C GLN A 113 -9.26 -4.00 0.19
N PHE A 114 -10.06 -4.56 1.09
CA PHE A 114 -9.69 -4.84 2.47
C PHE A 114 -9.91 -6.31 2.78
N SER A 115 -8.93 -6.89 3.45
CA SER A 115 -8.81 -8.32 3.76
C SER A 115 -8.14 -8.55 5.12
N LYS A 116 -7.80 -7.50 5.88
CA LYS A 116 -7.16 -7.58 7.20
C LYS A 116 -7.84 -6.72 8.25
N ILE A 117 -7.97 -5.41 8.03
CA ILE A 117 -8.45 -4.50 9.09
C ILE A 117 -9.95 -4.64 9.38
N ASN A 118 -10.73 -5.11 8.40
CA ASN A 118 -12.19 -5.27 8.53
C ASN A 118 -12.58 -6.71 8.93
N CYS A 119 -11.60 -7.57 9.22
CA CYS A 119 -11.87 -8.95 9.59
C CYS A 119 -12.42 -9.06 11.01
N SER A 120 -13.19 -10.12 11.25
CA SER A 120 -13.63 -10.45 12.61
C SER A 120 -12.42 -10.68 13.52
N PRO A 121 -12.49 -10.29 14.81
CA PRO A 121 -11.45 -10.60 15.79
C PRO A 121 -11.12 -12.09 15.92
N GLN A 122 -12.03 -12.99 15.51
CA GLN A 122 -11.83 -14.45 15.51
C GLN A 122 -10.88 -14.95 14.42
N CYS A 123 -10.48 -14.11 13.47
CA CYS A 123 -9.56 -14.50 12.40
C CYS A 123 -8.08 -14.50 12.84
N ASP A 124 -7.78 -14.42 14.15
CA ASP A 124 -6.44 -14.47 14.73
C ASP A 124 -5.42 -13.51 14.07
N MET A 125 -5.88 -12.29 13.73
CA MET A 125 -5.09 -11.28 13.00
C MET A 125 -4.64 -11.69 11.59
N GLY A 126 -5.20 -12.78 11.05
CA GLY A 126 -5.02 -13.24 9.68
C GLY A 126 -5.84 -12.45 8.67
N ARG A 127 -5.99 -13.02 7.46
CA ARG A 127 -6.80 -12.43 6.39
C ARG A 127 -8.24 -12.97 6.41
N CYS A 128 -9.15 -12.26 5.75
CA CYS A 128 -10.54 -12.68 5.57
C CYS A 128 -11.05 -12.33 4.17
N PHE A 129 -12.04 -13.08 3.70
CA PHE A 129 -12.79 -12.80 2.47
C PHE A 129 -14.17 -12.16 2.76
N GLY A 130 -14.49 -11.97 4.04
CA GLY A 130 -15.70 -11.31 4.52
C GLY A 130 -15.58 -10.89 5.99
N THR A 131 -16.57 -10.18 6.50
CA THR A 131 -16.52 -9.57 7.85
C THR A 131 -17.02 -10.51 8.95
N GLN A 132 -17.64 -11.63 8.61
CA GLN A 132 -18.21 -12.55 9.60
C GLN A 132 -17.13 -13.46 10.23
N PRO A 133 -17.34 -13.96 11.45
CA PRO A 133 -16.35 -14.78 12.14
C PRO A 133 -15.98 -16.11 11.47
N ARG A 134 -16.78 -16.59 10.51
CA ARG A 134 -16.50 -17.81 9.73
C ARG A 134 -15.89 -17.53 8.35
N GLU A 135 -15.69 -16.26 8.02
CA GLU A 135 -15.17 -15.81 6.71
C GLU A 135 -13.66 -15.50 6.77
N CYS A 136 -12.97 -16.17 7.69
CA CYS A 136 -11.53 -16.09 7.83
C CYS A 136 -10.84 -16.95 6.77
N CYS A 137 -9.75 -16.44 6.21
CA CYS A 137 -8.87 -17.23 5.37
C CYS A 137 -8.07 -18.22 6.24
N HIS A 138 -7.53 -19.27 5.63
CA HIS A 138 -6.66 -20.21 6.35
C HIS A 138 -5.42 -19.49 6.89
N LEU A 139 -4.90 -19.91 8.04
CA LEU A 139 -3.74 -19.28 8.71
C LEU A 139 -2.46 -19.19 7.86
N PHE A 140 -2.35 -20.00 6.81
CA PHE A 140 -1.21 -20.02 5.89
C PHE A 140 -1.47 -19.27 4.57
N CYS A 141 -2.64 -18.64 4.43
CA CYS A 141 -2.93 -17.78 3.29
C CYS A 141 -2.18 -16.45 3.40
N ALA A 142 -1.74 -15.95 2.26
CA ALA A 142 -1.19 -14.60 2.11
C ALA A 142 -2.01 -13.85 1.05
N GLY A 143 -2.28 -12.57 1.27
CA GLY A 143 -3.07 -11.75 0.35
C GLY A 143 -4.60 -11.85 0.48
N GLY A 144 -5.13 -12.86 1.15
CA GLY A 144 -6.59 -13.04 1.30
C GLY A 144 -7.19 -13.85 0.15
#